data_AF-A0A1Q9GS94-F1
#
_entry.id   AF-A0A1Q9GS94-F1
#
_cell.length_a   1.000
_cell.length_b   1.000
_cell.length_c   1.000
_cell.angle_alpha   90.00
_cell.angle_beta   90.00
_cell.angle_gamma   90.00
#
_symmetry.space_group_name_H-M   'P 1'
#
loop_
_entity.id
_entity.type
_entity.pdbx_description
1 polymer ?
#
loop_
_entity_poly.entity_id
_entity_poly.type
_entity_poly.pdbx_seq_one_letter_code
_entity_poly.pdbx_strand_id
1 'polypeptide(L)'
;MEDLIDKVLKVRDKYNHFIVVIEDIPLVLRILCVASFVLGVIQFFSLFTPSLSPYIGEIKVSSPISMMILGGVHVFIALGIFNRWTLAGIIVPLIPIFHYGIIYFELRETRTIELSELLASCLIWGTGFLVYYFIFGAWKYFTKPPS
;
A
#
# COMPACT_ATOMS: atom_id res chain seq x y z
N MET A 1 -38.69 4.46 -17.85
CA MET A 1 -38.40 3.10 -17.34
C MET A 1 -37.14 2.55 -17.99
N GLU A 2 -36.99 2.67 -19.32
CA GLU A 2 -35.78 2.28 -20.06
C GLU A 2 -34.49 2.98 -19.58
N ASP A 3 -34.52 4.29 -19.29
CA ASP A 3 -33.35 5.04 -18.78
C ASP A 3 -32.85 4.55 -17.40
N LEU A 4 -33.76 4.09 -16.54
CA LEU A 4 -33.39 3.53 -15.24
C LEU A 4 -32.72 2.17 -15.40
N ILE A 5 -33.22 1.34 -16.33
CA ILE A 5 -32.66 0.03 -16.64
C ILE A 5 -31.23 0.18 -17.20
N ASP A 6 -31.02 1.11 -18.15
CA ASP A 6 -29.69 1.37 -18.72
C ASP A 6 -28.68 1.85 -17.68
N LYS A 7 -29.09 2.73 -16.75
CA LYS A 7 -28.24 3.17 -15.62
C LYS A 7 -27.87 2.02 -14.69
N VAL A 8 -28.83 1.16 -14.33
CA VAL A 8 -28.57 0.01 -13.45
C VAL A 8 -27.61 -0.98 -14.10
N LEU A 9 -27.79 -1.26 -15.40
CA LEU A 9 -26.89 -2.15 -16.16
C LEU A 9 -25.46 -1.58 -16.21
N LYS A 10 -25.29 -0.28 -16.51
CA LYS A 10 -23.98 0.38 -16.51
C LYS A 10 -23.26 0.30 -15.17
N VAL A 11 -23.96 0.48 -14.06
CA VAL A 11 -23.37 0.37 -12.70
C VAL A 11 -22.95 -1.06 -12.41
N ARG A 12 -23.81 -2.04 -12.72
CA ARG A 12 -23.50 -3.46 -12.54
C ARG A 12 -22.28 -3.86 -13.36
N ASP A 13 -22.20 -3.45 -14.62
CA ASP A 13 -21.11 -3.84 -15.50
C ASP A 13 -19.78 -3.20 -15.05
N LYS A 14 -19.81 -1.95 -14.56
CA LYS A 14 -18.66 -1.31 -13.92
C LYS A 14 -18.20 -2.05 -12.66
N TYR A 15 -19.14 -2.52 -11.84
CA TYR A 15 -18.84 -3.29 -10.64
C TYR A 15 -18.23 -4.66 -10.95
N ASN A 16 -18.80 -5.37 -11.93
CA ASN A 16 -18.27 -6.65 -12.40
C ASN A 16 -16.86 -6.50 -12.96
N HIS A 17 -16.61 -5.44 -13.76
CA HIS A 17 -15.27 -5.15 -14.25
C HIS A 17 -14.28 -4.92 -13.10
N PHE A 18 -14.68 -4.16 -12.07
CA PHE A 18 -13.85 -3.94 -10.89
C PHE A 18 -13.50 -5.23 -10.14
N ILE A 19 -14.48 -6.13 -9.95
CA ILE A 19 -14.24 -7.45 -9.32
C ILE A 19 -13.24 -8.26 -10.14
N VAL A 20 -13.44 -8.35 -11.46
CA VAL A 20 -12.56 -9.11 -12.35
C VAL A 20 -11.12 -8.58 -12.28
N VAL A 21 -10.94 -7.26 -12.26
CA VAL A 21 -9.62 -6.63 -12.13
C VAL A 21 -8.96 -7.01 -10.80
N ILE A 22 -9.71 -7.00 -9.68
CA ILE A 22 -9.18 -7.39 -8.35
C ILE A 22 -8.84 -8.89 -8.29
N GLU A 23 -9.64 -9.74 -8.92
CA GLU A 23 -9.44 -11.18 -8.91
C GLU A 23 -8.20 -11.60 -9.72
N ASP A 24 -7.87 -10.88 -10.79
CA ASP A 24 -6.66 -11.10 -11.59
C ASP A 24 -5.37 -10.69 -10.84
N ILE A 25 -5.49 -9.92 -9.74
CA ILE A 25 -4.35 -9.58 -8.90
C ILE A 25 -3.90 -10.82 -8.10
N PRO A 26 -2.62 -11.24 -8.19
CA PRO A 26 -2.06 -12.31 -7.37
C PRO A 26 -2.35 -12.10 -5.88
N LEU A 27 -2.68 -13.17 -5.15
CA LEU A 27 -3.25 -13.09 -3.80
C LEU A 27 -2.48 -12.15 -2.85
N VAL A 28 -1.16 -12.27 -2.76
CA VAL A 28 -0.35 -11.42 -1.87
C VAL A 28 -0.36 -9.97 -2.36
N LEU A 29 -0.26 -9.72 -3.67
CA LEU A 29 -0.36 -8.36 -4.22
C LEU A 29 -1.75 -7.75 -4.00
N ARG A 30 -2.80 -8.57 -4.01
CA ARG A 30 -4.18 -8.14 -3.75
C ARG A 30 -4.35 -7.69 -2.30
N ILE A 31 -3.85 -8.50 -1.37
CA ILE A 31 -3.84 -8.15 0.06
C ILE A 31 -3.04 -6.86 0.26
N LEU A 32 -1.85 -6.75 -0.32
CA LEU A 32 -1.02 -5.54 -0.26
C LEU A 32 -1.73 -4.33 -0.86
N CYS A 33 -2.36 -4.47 -2.03
CA CYS A 33 -3.09 -3.40 -2.71
C CYS A 33 -4.20 -2.84 -1.82
N VAL A 34 -5.05 -3.72 -1.27
CA VAL A 34 -6.17 -3.30 -0.42
C VAL A 34 -5.65 -2.73 0.90
N ALA A 35 -4.71 -3.41 1.55
CA ALA A 35 -4.13 -2.95 2.82
C ALA A 35 -3.45 -1.59 2.68
N SER A 36 -2.60 -1.41 1.66
CA SER A 36 -1.97 -0.12 1.39
C SER A 36 -3.00 0.96 1.05
N PHE A 37 -4.02 0.68 0.24
CA PHE A 37 -5.05 1.68 -0.05
C PHE A 37 -5.75 2.15 1.23
N VAL A 38 -6.20 1.20 2.07
CA VAL A 38 -6.88 1.49 3.33
C VAL A 38 -5.96 2.27 4.29
N LEU A 39 -4.71 1.82 4.44
CA LEU A 39 -3.73 2.51 5.30
C LEU A 39 -3.45 3.93 4.82
N GLY A 40 -3.27 4.14 3.52
CA GLY A 40 -3.01 5.46 2.97
C GLY A 40 -4.20 6.42 3.14
N VAL A 41 -5.42 5.91 2.94
CA VAL A 41 -6.65 6.67 3.20
C VAL A 41 -6.76 7.03 4.70
N ILE A 42 -6.53 6.09 5.60
CA ILE A 42 -6.53 6.35 7.06
C ILE A 42 -5.49 7.42 7.43
N GLN A 43 -4.29 7.36 6.86
CA GLN A 43 -3.23 8.35 7.10
C GLN A 43 -3.64 9.75 6.63
N PHE A 44 -4.31 9.88 5.49
CA PHE A 44 -4.88 11.16 5.07
C PHE A 44 -6.01 11.64 6.00
N PHE A 45 -6.91 10.75 6.43
CA PHE A 45 -7.95 11.12 7.39
C PHE A 45 -7.39 11.54 8.75
N SER A 46 -6.23 10.99 9.13
CA SER A 46 -5.54 11.33 10.37
C SER A 46 -5.05 12.79 10.41
N LEU A 47 -4.91 13.44 9.25
CA LEU A 47 -4.61 14.88 9.15
C LEU A 47 -5.74 15.75 9.73
N PHE A 48 -6.99 15.27 9.63
CA PHE A 48 -8.17 15.95 10.16
C PHE A 48 -8.58 15.41 11.52
N THR A 49 -8.31 14.13 11.78
CA THR A 49 -8.69 13.42 13.00
C THR A 49 -7.47 12.74 13.61
N PRO A 50 -6.67 13.45 14.45
CA PRO A 50 -5.43 12.92 15.02
C PRO A 50 -5.60 11.69 15.91
N SER A 51 -6.81 11.31 16.31
CA SER A 51 -7.05 10.04 17.03
C SER A 51 -6.90 8.81 16.13
N LEU A 52 -6.99 8.98 14.80
CA LEU A 52 -6.81 7.91 13.82
C LEU A 52 -5.35 7.70 13.41
N SER A 53 -4.43 8.54 13.89
CA SER A 53 -3.02 8.45 13.52
C SER A 53 -2.47 7.06 13.81
N PRO A 54 -1.89 6.37 12.82
CA PRO A 54 -1.30 5.06 13.01
C PRO A 54 -0.18 5.07 14.05
N TYR A 55 -0.12 3.96 14.77
CA TYR A 55 0.98 3.61 15.65
C TYR A 55 1.93 2.66 14.92
N ILE A 56 3.21 2.78 15.20
CA ILE A 56 4.22 1.81 14.80
C ILE A 56 4.99 1.42 16.05
N GLY A 57 4.73 0.20 16.54
CA GLY A 57 5.08 -0.17 17.91
C GLY A 57 4.26 0.64 18.92
N GLU A 58 4.93 1.26 19.87
CA GLU A 58 4.31 2.13 20.89
C GLU A 58 4.23 3.60 20.47
N ILE A 59 4.71 3.93 19.27
CA ILE A 59 4.87 5.31 18.86
C ILE A 59 3.76 5.74 17.91
N LYS A 60 3.13 6.87 18.23
CA LYS A 60 2.16 7.54 17.38
C LYS A 60 2.86 8.47 16.40
N VAL A 61 2.68 8.24 15.10
CA VAL A 61 3.10 9.21 14.08
C VAL A 61 2.20 10.44 14.22
N SER A 62 2.77 11.63 14.40
CA SER A 62 1.98 12.85 14.65
C SER A 62 2.28 13.99 13.69
N SER A 63 3.38 13.93 12.94
CA SER A 63 3.68 14.98 11.97
C SER A 63 2.71 14.91 10.79
N PRO A 64 2.04 16.03 10.44
CA PRO A 64 1.22 16.10 9.23
C PRO A 64 2.03 15.78 7.97
N ILE A 65 3.30 16.18 7.93
CA ILE A 65 4.19 15.93 6.78
C ILE A 65 4.43 14.43 6.61
N SER A 66 4.74 13.73 7.71
CA SER A 66 4.94 12.28 7.69
C SER A 66 3.68 11.53 7.28
N MET A 67 2.51 11.97 7.77
CA MET A 67 1.22 11.40 7.37
C MET A 67 0.94 11.60 5.89
N MET A 68 1.23 12.77 5.33
CA MET A 68 1.08 13.03 3.91
C MET A 68 2.00 12.16 3.06
N ILE A 69 3.27 12.00 3.48
CA ILE A 69 4.25 11.18 2.75
C ILE A 69 3.87 9.70 2.82
N LEU A 70 3.62 9.16 4.01
CA LEU A 70 3.22 7.76 4.18
C LEU A 70 1.91 7.47 3.46
N GLY A 71 0.92 8.37 3.62
CA GLY A 71 -0.38 8.26 2.97
C GLY A 71 -0.24 8.24 1.45
N GLY A 72 0.54 9.16 0.91
CA GLY A 72 0.85 9.25 -0.50
C GLY A 72 1.55 8.00 -1.04
N VAL A 73 2.57 7.50 -0.34
CA VAL A 73 3.30 6.27 -0.74
C VAL A 73 2.36 5.07 -0.78
N HIS A 74 1.52 4.89 0.24
CA HIS A 74 0.57 3.78 0.31
C HIS A 74 -0.50 3.83 -0.79
N VAL A 75 -1.10 5.00 -1.02
CA VAL A 75 -2.08 5.18 -2.10
C VAL A 75 -1.40 4.98 -3.47
N PHE A 76 -0.20 5.54 -3.66
CA PHE A 76 0.56 5.38 -4.90
C PHE A 76 0.88 3.91 -5.20
N ILE A 77 1.28 3.14 -4.19
CA ILE A 77 1.56 1.70 -4.34
C ILE A 77 0.29 0.92 -4.62
N ALA A 78 -0.80 1.19 -3.91
CA ALA A 78 -2.07 0.53 -4.17
C ALA A 78 -2.56 0.78 -5.60
N LEU A 79 -2.53 2.04 -6.04
CA LEU A 79 -2.87 2.41 -7.41
C LEU A 79 -1.88 1.79 -8.41
N GLY A 80 -0.60 1.74 -8.09
CA GLY A 80 0.42 1.15 -8.94
C GLY A 80 0.26 -0.37 -9.08
N ILE A 81 -0.13 -1.08 -8.01
CA ILE A 81 -0.50 -2.50 -8.10
C ILE A 81 -1.76 -2.65 -8.94
N PHE A 82 -2.83 -1.93 -8.62
CA PHE A 82 -4.10 -2.00 -9.34
C PHE A 82 -3.94 -1.75 -10.86
N ASN A 83 -3.12 -0.76 -11.22
CA ASN A 83 -2.84 -0.38 -12.61
C ASN A 83 -1.62 -1.09 -13.22
N ARG A 84 -1.03 -2.09 -12.54
CA ARG A 84 0.11 -2.89 -13.03
C ARG A 84 1.35 -2.08 -13.38
N TRP A 85 1.61 -0.97 -12.68
CA TRP A 85 2.84 -0.19 -12.89
C TRP A 85 4.05 -0.99 -12.40
N THR A 86 5.00 -1.27 -13.30
CA THR A 86 6.26 -1.97 -12.98
C THR A 86 6.99 -1.33 -11.80
N LEU A 87 6.92 0.00 -11.68
CA LEU A 87 7.54 0.74 -10.58
C LEU A 87 6.95 0.34 -9.21
N ALA A 88 5.68 -0.04 -9.12
CA ALA A 88 5.08 -0.52 -7.88
C ALA A 88 5.74 -1.82 -7.41
N GLY A 89 6.03 -2.75 -8.32
CA GLY A 89 6.78 -3.98 -8.01
C GLY A 89 8.17 -3.72 -7.44
N ILE A 90 8.81 -2.61 -7.82
CA ILE A 90 10.12 -2.18 -7.32
C ILE A 90 10.02 -1.47 -5.96
N ILE A 91 8.96 -0.67 -5.75
CA ILE A 91 8.81 0.15 -4.53
C ILE A 91 8.26 -0.66 -3.35
N VAL A 92 7.41 -1.66 -3.58
CA VAL A 92 6.84 -2.50 -2.50
C VAL A 92 7.87 -3.07 -1.50
N PRO A 93 9.02 -3.63 -1.92
CA PRO A 93 10.03 -4.10 -0.97
C PRO A 93 10.67 -2.97 -0.14
N LEU A 94 10.55 -1.71 -0.58
CA LEU A 94 11.10 -0.53 0.10
C LEU A 94 10.11 0.11 1.08
N ILE A 95 8.84 -0.32 1.12
CA ILE A 95 7.81 0.24 2.02
C ILE A 95 8.28 0.32 3.48
N PRO A 96 8.88 -0.73 4.08
CA PRO A 96 9.29 -0.66 5.48
C PRO A 96 10.42 0.36 5.69
N ILE A 97 11.29 0.56 4.69
CA ILE A 97 12.34 1.59 4.76
C ILE A 97 11.72 2.98 4.85
N PHE A 98 10.65 3.25 4.08
CA PHE A 98 9.92 4.51 4.20
C PHE A 98 9.26 4.67 5.58
N HIS A 99 8.62 3.62 6.10
CA HIS A 99 8.00 3.65 7.44
C HIS A 99 9.04 3.89 8.54
N TYR A 100 10.03 3.02 8.63
CA TYR A 100 11.04 3.07 9.68
C TYR A 100 11.97 4.26 9.53
N GLY A 101 12.23 4.72 8.31
CA GLY A 101 12.96 5.96 8.05
C GLY A 101 12.24 7.17 8.63
N ILE A 102 10.94 7.31 8.35
CA ILE A 102 10.13 8.41 8.89
C ILE A 102 10.07 8.37 10.42
N ILE A 103 9.86 7.20 11.01
CA ILE A 103 9.90 7.00 12.46
C ILE A 103 11.25 7.42 13.04
N TYR A 104 12.35 6.96 12.44
CA TYR A 104 13.69 7.28 12.92
C TYR A 104 13.96 8.79 12.90
N PHE A 105 13.42 9.51 11.91
CA PHE A 105 13.52 10.96 11.84
C PHE A 105 12.62 11.69 12.84
N GLU A 106 11.39 11.21 13.07
CA GLU A 106 10.46 11.80 14.05
C GLU A 106 10.93 11.61 15.50
N LEU A 107 11.64 10.51 15.80
CA LEU A 107 11.95 10.08 17.17
C LEU A 107 13.42 10.24 17.53
N ARG A 108 14.07 11.28 17.02
CA ARG A 108 15.49 11.56 17.27
C ARG A 108 15.87 11.51 18.75
N GLU A 109 14.94 11.86 19.66
CA GLU A 109 15.15 11.94 21.12
C GLU A 109 14.79 10.66 21.90
N THR A 110 13.92 9.78 21.40
CA THR A 110 13.38 8.63 22.16
C THR A 110 13.77 7.30 21.55
N ARG A 111 15.04 7.13 21.16
CA ARG A 111 15.55 5.89 20.51
C ARG A 111 15.45 4.67 21.44
N THR A 112 14.26 4.12 21.56
CA THR A 112 13.96 2.90 22.31
C THR A 112 14.09 1.67 21.42
N ILE A 113 13.84 1.81 20.12
CA ILE A 113 14.01 0.73 19.13
C ILE A 113 15.41 0.87 18.51
N GLU A 114 16.19 -0.21 18.53
CA GLU A 114 17.50 -0.21 17.89
C GLU A 114 17.36 -0.16 16.36
N LEU A 115 18.17 0.68 15.71
CA LEU A 115 18.22 0.77 14.24
C LEU A 115 18.48 -0.61 13.59
N SER A 116 19.21 -1.49 14.26
CA SER A 116 19.48 -2.87 13.87
C SER A 116 18.18 -3.68 13.69
N GLU A 117 17.22 -3.57 14.60
CA GLU A 117 15.93 -4.28 14.55
C GLU A 117 15.03 -3.78 13.41
N LEU A 118 15.04 -2.47 13.18
CA LEU A 118 14.32 -1.85 12.07
C LEU A 118 14.88 -2.30 10.72
N LEU A 119 16.21 -2.32 10.59
CA LEU A 119 16.90 -2.80 9.39
C LEU A 119 16.68 -4.29 9.17
N ALA A 120 16.73 -5.11 10.22
CA ALA A 120 16.42 -6.54 10.14
C ALA A 120 14.99 -6.77 9.63
N SER A 121 14.01 -6.02 10.15
CA SER A 121 12.62 -6.09 9.70
C SER A 121 12.47 -5.68 8.23
N CYS A 122 13.17 -4.63 7.78
CA CYS A 122 13.24 -4.24 6.37
C CYS A 122 13.79 -5.36 5.49
N LEU A 123 14.88 -6.00 5.93
CA LEU A 123 15.54 -7.06 5.17
C LEU A 123 14.64 -8.30 5.05
N ILE A 124 14.01 -8.73 6.16
CA ILE A 124 13.08 -9.87 6.15
C ILE A 124 11.93 -9.61 5.17
N TRP A 125 11.33 -8.42 5.23
CA TRP A 125 10.27 -8.02 4.30
C TRP A 125 10.76 -8.00 2.86
N GLY A 126 11.85 -7.29 2.59
CA GLY A 126 12.40 -7.12 1.25
C GLY A 126 12.75 -8.47 0.62
N THR A 127 13.47 -9.33 1.35
CA THR A 127 13.81 -10.69 0.88
C THR A 127 12.57 -11.54 0.67
N GLY A 128 11.63 -11.56 1.63
CA GLY A 128 10.39 -12.33 1.51
C GLY A 128 9.55 -11.88 0.30
N PHE A 129 9.43 -10.56 0.08
CA PHE A 129 8.75 -10.02 -1.08
C PHE A 129 9.47 -10.35 -2.38
N LEU A 130 10.81 -10.25 -2.44
CA LEU A 130 11.58 -10.59 -3.65
C LEU A 130 11.45 -12.08 -4.00
N VAL A 131 11.46 -12.97 -3.00
CA VAL A 131 11.17 -14.40 -3.17
C VAL A 131 9.78 -14.57 -3.79
N TYR A 132 8.76 -13.96 -3.19
CA TYR A 132 7.41 -13.97 -3.75
C TYR A 132 7.35 -13.40 -5.19
N TYR A 133 8.04 -12.28 -5.42
CA TYR A 133 8.01 -11.54 -6.67
C TYR A 133 8.62 -12.33 -7.82
N PHE A 134 9.82 -12.89 -7.61
CA PHE A 134 10.58 -13.60 -8.65
C PHE A 134 10.29 -15.09 -8.71
N ILE A 135 10.30 -15.79 -7.57
CA ILE A 135 10.18 -17.26 -7.54
C ILE A 135 8.74 -17.69 -7.82
N PHE A 136 7.75 -17.01 -7.24
CA PHE A 136 6.34 -17.30 -7.50
C PHE A 136 5.78 -16.57 -8.74
N GLY A 137 6.65 -15.84 -9.46
CA GLY A 137 6.31 -15.24 -10.75
C GLY A 137 5.34 -14.07 -10.69
N ALA A 138 5.16 -13.43 -9.52
CA ALA A 138 4.26 -12.28 -9.39
C ALA A 138 4.70 -11.09 -10.25
N TRP A 139 5.98 -10.99 -10.62
CA TRP A 139 6.48 -10.01 -11.59
C TRP A 139 5.71 -10.03 -12.93
N LYS A 140 5.22 -11.20 -13.36
CA LYS A 140 4.48 -11.35 -14.62
C LYS A 140 3.17 -10.56 -14.63
N TYR A 141 2.59 -10.29 -13.46
CA TYR A 141 1.39 -9.46 -13.33
C TYR A 141 1.64 -8.04 -13.83
N PHE A 142 2.81 -7.47 -13.54
CA PHE A 142 3.18 -6.11 -13.93
C PHE A 142 3.58 -5.97 -15.41
N THR A 143 3.82 -7.09 -16.10
CA THR A 143 4.19 -7.09 -17.52
C THR A 143 3.02 -7.37 -18.45
N LYS A 144 1.85 -7.75 -17.92
CA LYS A 144 0.64 -7.96 -18.72
C LYS A 144 -0.04 -6.62 -19.02
N PRO A 145 -0.56 -6.41 -20.24
CA PRO A 145 -1.40 -5.24 -20.51
C PRO A 145 -2.62 -5.24 -19.55
N PRO A 146 -3.10 -4.05 -19.12
CA PRO A 146 -4.34 -3.96 -18.37
C PRO A 146 -5.50 -4.51 -19.21
N SER A 147 -6.31 -5.38 -18.61
CA SER A 147 -7.50 -6.01 -19.21
C SER A 147 -8.73 -5.13 -19.12
#